data_AF-A0A9D0L6U6-F1
#
_entry.id   AF-A0A9D0L6U6-F1
#
_cell.length_a   1.000
_cell.length_b   1.000
_cell.length_c   1.000
_cell.angle_alpha   90.00
_cell.angle_beta   90.00
_cell.angle_gamma   90.00
#
_symmetry.space_group_name_H-M   'P 1'
#
loop_
_entity.id
_entity.type
_entity.pdbx_description
1 polymer ?
#
loop_
_entity_poly.entity_id
_entity_poly.type
_entity_poly.pdbx_seq_one_letter_code
_entity_poly.pdbx_strand_id
1 'polypeptide(L)'
;MAGSLEGHFAAWANKGYDIAVLSLLLDNPDDTQPAQIASADTWRTQFGITSGYVGVDPMFQMVPGNMVGTPQISVINPRTMEVLLLQEGWDGDYPPIVEQTAQANQ
;
A
#
# COMPACT_ATOMS: atom_id res chain seq x y z
N MET A 1 6.11 4.49 7.66
CA MET A 1 7.21 3.69 7.07
C MET A 1 6.71 2.26 6.86
N ALA A 2 7.29 1.47 5.96
CA ALA A 2 6.88 0.07 5.77
C ALA A 2 6.83 -0.74 7.09
N GLY A 3 7.82 -0.57 7.97
CA GLY A 3 7.84 -1.22 9.29
C GLY A 3 6.76 -0.79 10.29
N SER A 4 6.00 0.28 10.01
CA SER A 4 4.85 0.68 10.84
C SER A 4 3.51 0.11 10.35
N LEU A 5 3.50 -0.53 9.18
CA LEU A 5 2.28 -0.98 8.51
C LEU A 5 1.47 -1.98 9.34
N GLU A 6 2.12 -2.94 10.02
CA GLU A 6 1.43 -3.87 10.92
C GLU A 6 0.72 -3.18 12.09
N GLY A 7 1.30 -2.10 12.63
CA GLY A 7 0.66 -1.29 13.65
C GLY A 7 -0.63 -0.63 13.14
N HIS A 8 -0.63 -0.17 11.88
CA HIS A 8 -1.83 0.40 11.26
C HIS A 8 -2.91 -0.65 10.99
N PHE A 9 -2.54 -1.85 10.51
CA PHE A 9 -3.50 -2.96 10.36
C PHE A 9 -4.21 -3.27 11.67
N ALA A 10 -3.46 -3.42 12.77
CA ALA A 10 -4.03 -3.66 14.09
C ALA A 10 -4.94 -2.51 14.53
N ALA A 11 -4.54 -1.26 14.30
CA ALA A 11 -5.34 -0.08 14.66
C ALA A 11 -6.67 -0.03 13.88
N TRP A 12 -6.66 -0.29 12.57
CA TRP A 12 -7.87 -0.32 11.74
C TRP A 12 -8.80 -1.48 12.11
N ALA A 13 -8.24 -2.67 12.33
CA ALA A 13 -9.01 -3.83 12.77
C ALA A 13 -9.70 -3.57 14.12
N ASN A 14 -8.99 -2.97 15.08
CA ASN A 14 -9.55 -2.58 16.39
C ASN A 14 -10.67 -1.53 16.29
N LYS A 15 -10.66 -0.69 15.25
CA LYS A 15 -11.73 0.26 14.93
C LYS A 15 -12.91 -0.39 14.17
N GLY A 16 -12.79 -1.66 13.78
CA GLY A 16 -13.78 -2.37 12.97
C GLY A 16 -13.76 -1.97 11.49
N TYR A 17 -12.65 -1.44 10.99
CA TYR A 17 -12.49 -1.13 9.57
C TYR A 17 -11.84 -2.31 8.85
N ASP A 18 -12.51 -2.78 7.79
CA ASP A 18 -11.97 -3.79 6.88
C ASP A 18 -11.19 -3.10 5.76
N ILE A 19 -9.98 -2.65 6.09
CA ILE A 19 -9.08 -1.97 5.15
C ILE A 19 -8.07 -2.98 4.63
N ALA A 20 -8.12 -3.26 3.33
CA ALA A 20 -7.09 -4.01 2.63
C ALA A 20 -5.99 -3.06 2.13
N VAL A 21 -4.72 -3.37 2.44
CA VAL A 21 -3.56 -2.68 1.86
C VAL A 21 -2.79 -3.64 0.97
N LEU A 22 -2.54 -3.18 -0.25
CA LEU A 22 -1.68 -3.82 -1.24
C LEU A 22 -0.44 -2.96 -1.45
N SER A 23 0.71 -3.44 -1.01
CA SER A 23 2.01 -2.83 -1.31
C SER A 23 2.55 -3.40 -2.62
N LEU A 24 2.85 -2.55 -3.60
CA LEU A 24 3.37 -2.95 -4.90
C LEU A 24 4.82 -2.49 -5.04
N LEU A 25 5.71 -3.45 -5.30
CA LEU A 25 7.11 -3.18 -5.57
C LEU A 25 7.31 -2.90 -7.06
N LEU A 26 7.98 -1.80 -7.35
CA LEU A 26 8.35 -1.41 -8.72
C LEU A 26 9.76 -1.93 -9.03
N ASP A 27 10.66 -1.77 -8.06
CA ASP A 27 12.03 -2.26 -8.09
C ASP A 27 12.25 -3.38 -7.06
N ASN A 28 13.24 -4.20 -7.32
CA ASN A 28 13.71 -5.22 -6.39
C ASN A 28 14.27 -4.55 -5.10
N PRO A 29 14.03 -5.07 -3.89
CA PRO A 29 14.55 -4.47 -2.67
C PRO A 29 16.08 -4.43 -2.59
N ASP A 30 16.75 -5.39 -3.24
CA ASP A 30 18.19 -5.61 -3.12
C ASP A 30 19.02 -4.90 -4.21
N ASP A 31 18.40 -4.49 -5.33
CA ASP A 31 19.04 -3.82 -6.45
C ASP A 31 18.06 -2.99 -7.29
N THR A 32 18.51 -2.32 -8.34
CA THR A 32 17.64 -1.51 -9.21
C THR A 32 17.01 -2.31 -10.36
N GLN A 33 16.97 -3.63 -10.26
CA GLN A 33 16.31 -4.45 -11.27
C GLN A 33 14.79 -4.42 -11.07
N PRO A 34 14.00 -4.67 -12.12
CA PRO A 34 12.56 -4.79 -11.99
C PRO A 34 12.18 -5.82 -10.92
N ALA A 35 11.20 -5.49 -10.07
CA ALA A 35 10.73 -6.38 -9.01
C ALA A 35 10.23 -7.73 -9.57
N GLN A 36 10.57 -8.82 -8.87
CA GLN A 36 10.11 -10.17 -9.16
C GLN A 36 9.25 -10.70 -8.02
N ILE A 37 8.52 -11.80 -8.23
CA ILE A 37 7.68 -12.38 -7.16
C ILE A 37 8.49 -12.63 -5.86
N ALA A 38 9.73 -13.10 -5.97
CA ALA A 38 10.61 -13.28 -4.81
C ALA A 38 10.93 -11.97 -4.06
N SER A 39 10.97 -10.84 -4.77
CA SER A 39 11.15 -9.51 -4.18
C SER A 39 10.03 -9.17 -3.18
N ALA A 40 8.78 -9.58 -3.46
CA ALA A 40 7.65 -9.36 -2.57
C ALA A 40 7.82 -10.14 -1.25
N ASP A 41 8.28 -11.39 -1.33
CA ASP A 41 8.55 -12.21 -0.14
C ASP A 41 9.72 -11.66 0.69
N THR A 42 10.80 -11.24 0.03
CA THR A 42 11.94 -10.58 0.68
C THR A 42 11.48 -9.34 1.43
N TRP A 43 10.73 -8.45 0.77
CA TRP A 43 10.25 -7.20 1.37
C TRP A 43 9.27 -7.45 2.53
N ARG A 44 8.33 -8.37 2.34
CA ARG A 44 7.38 -8.79 3.37
C ARG A 44 8.12 -9.28 4.61
N THR A 45 9.13 -10.12 4.43
CA THR A 45 9.96 -10.66 5.52
C THR A 45 10.79 -9.57 6.20
N GLN A 46 11.40 -8.67 5.42
CA GLN A 46 12.24 -7.59 5.91
C GLN A 46 11.48 -6.63 6.83
N PHE A 47 10.22 -6.31 6.51
CA PHE A 47 9.40 -5.38 7.29
C PHE A 47 8.41 -6.07 8.23
N GLY A 48 8.44 -7.40 8.31
CA GLY A 48 7.57 -8.17 9.21
C GLY A 48 6.08 -8.07 8.85
N ILE A 49 5.75 -7.92 7.57
CA ILE A 49 4.37 -7.77 7.12
C ILE A 49 3.66 -9.13 7.12
N THR A 50 2.59 -9.24 7.90
CA THR A 50 1.80 -10.47 8.05
C THR A 50 0.33 -10.29 7.68
N SER A 51 -0.22 -9.09 7.90
CA SER A 51 -1.65 -8.83 7.73
C SER A 51 -2.00 -8.25 6.35
N GLY A 52 -1.02 -7.68 5.65
CA GLY A 52 -1.18 -7.07 4.34
C GLY A 52 -0.84 -7.97 3.15
N TYR A 53 -1.12 -7.46 1.95
CA TYR A 53 -0.68 -8.05 0.69
C TYR A 53 0.54 -7.30 0.16
N VAL A 54 1.53 -8.05 -0.33
CA VAL A 54 2.70 -7.51 -1.02
C VAL A 54 2.75 -8.17 -2.39
N GLY A 55 2.81 -7.36 -3.44
CA GLY A 55 2.90 -7.79 -4.82
C GLY A 55 3.99 -7.02 -5.55
N VAL A 56 4.13 -7.32 -6.84
CA VAL A 56 5.07 -6.63 -7.74
C VAL A 56 4.32 -6.03 -8.91
N ASP A 57 4.74 -4.85 -9.32
CA ASP A 57 4.25 -4.12 -10.48
C ASP A 57 5.40 -3.40 -11.20
N PRO A 58 6.37 -4.14 -11.77
CA PRO A 58 7.56 -3.57 -12.38
C PRO A 58 7.27 -2.69 -13.62
N MET A 59 6.05 -2.77 -14.15
CA MET A 59 5.61 -2.02 -15.33
C MET A 59 4.65 -0.89 -14.98
N PHE A 60 4.47 -0.57 -13.69
CA PHE A 60 3.62 0.53 -13.21
C PHE A 60 2.16 0.43 -13.69
N GLN A 61 1.65 -0.78 -13.94
CA GLN A 61 0.31 -1.00 -14.51
C GLN A 61 -0.82 -0.62 -13.53
N MET A 62 -0.55 -0.72 -12.23
CA MET A 62 -1.48 -0.40 -11.16
C MET A 62 -1.27 1.02 -10.62
N VAL A 63 -0.24 1.72 -11.09
CA VAL A 63 0.05 3.11 -10.73
C VAL A 63 -0.83 4.04 -11.57
N PRO A 64 -1.75 4.80 -10.94
CA PRO A 64 -2.60 5.71 -11.69
C PRO A 64 -1.76 6.77 -12.42
N GLY A 65 -1.88 6.84 -13.75
CA GLY A 65 -1.12 7.78 -14.60
C GLY A 65 0.23 7.27 -15.10
N ASN A 66 0.63 6.03 -14.78
CA ASN A 66 1.86 5.36 -15.25
C ASN A 66 3.19 6.08 -14.92
N MET A 67 3.19 7.04 -14.00
CA MET A 67 4.38 7.73 -13.50
C MET A 67 4.17 8.06 -12.03
N VAL A 68 5.21 7.85 -11.21
CA VAL A 68 5.11 8.00 -9.75
C VAL A 68 6.46 8.35 -9.12
N GLY A 69 6.47 9.29 -8.18
CA GLY A 69 7.50 9.38 -7.16
C GLY A 69 7.28 8.33 -6.08
N THR A 70 8.26 7.45 -5.85
CA THR A 70 8.17 6.44 -4.79
C THR A 70 8.68 6.99 -3.46
N PRO A 71 8.05 6.63 -2.32
CA PRO A 71 6.80 5.86 -2.21
C PRO A 71 5.57 6.66 -2.65
N GLN A 72 4.50 5.98 -3.05
CA GLN A 72 3.19 6.59 -3.29
C GLN A 72 2.09 5.80 -2.57
N ILE A 73 1.13 6.53 -2.02
CA ILE A 73 -0.10 5.99 -1.45
C ILE A 73 -1.25 6.37 -2.38
N SER A 74 -2.03 5.36 -2.76
CA SER A 74 -3.29 5.53 -3.49
C SER A 74 -4.43 5.00 -2.64
N VAL A 75 -5.47 5.80 -2.42
CA VAL A 75 -6.69 5.38 -1.71
C VAL A 75 -7.79 5.14 -2.72
N ILE A 76 -8.32 3.92 -2.74
CA ILE A 76 -9.32 3.48 -3.72
C ILE A 76 -10.60 3.13 -2.99
N ASN A 77 -11.74 3.63 -3.48
CA ASN A 77 -13.04 3.17 -3.01
C ASN A 77 -13.34 1.79 -3.62
N PRO A 78 -13.50 0.71 -2.83
CA PRO A 78 -13.69 -0.63 -3.37
C PRO A 78 -15.06 -0.83 -4.03
N ARG A 79 -16.08 0.00 -3.73
CA ARG A 79 -17.41 -0.11 -4.34
C ARG A 79 -17.49 0.58 -5.71
N THR A 80 -16.78 1.69 -5.89
CA THR A 80 -16.81 2.48 -7.14
C THR A 80 -15.56 2.31 -8.01
N MET A 81 -14.49 1.75 -7.45
CA MET A 81 -13.15 1.67 -8.06
C MET A 81 -12.53 3.03 -8.38
N GLU A 82 -13.04 4.10 -7.78
CA GLU A 82 -12.50 5.45 -7.95
C GLU A 82 -11.28 5.67 -7.06
N VAL A 83 -10.29 6.36 -7.62
CA VAL A 83 -9.13 6.85 -6.87
C VAL A 83 -9.53 8.12 -6.13
N LEU A 84 -9.56 8.06 -4.81
CA LEU A 84 -9.95 9.17 -3.95
C LEU A 84 -8.77 10.06 -3.55
N LEU A 85 -7.57 9.47 -3.50
CA LEU A 85 -6.34 10.19 -3.17
C LEU A 85 -5.15 9.56 -3.87
N LEU A 86 -4.25 10.42 -4.36
CA LEU A 86 -2.88 10.10 -4.72
C LEU A 86 -1.96 10.99 -3.88
N GLN A 87 -1.03 10.39 -3.15
CA GLN A 87 -0.05 11.11 -2.36
C GLN A 87 1.32 10.48 -2.56
N GLU A 88 2.27 11.27 -3.02
CA GLU A 88 3.68 10.89 -3.09
C GLU A 88 4.36 11.17 -1.73
N GLY A 89 5.39 10.40 -1.42
CA GLY A 89 6.15 10.52 -0.19
C GLY A 89 5.58 9.73 0.98
N TRP A 90 6.34 9.74 2.07
CA TRP A 90 5.98 9.07 3.33
C TRP A 90 5.79 10.14 4.42
N ASP A 91 4.61 10.74 4.47
CA ASP A 91 4.31 11.78 5.48
C ASP A 91 3.75 11.14 6.75
N GLY A 92 4.57 10.38 7.48
CA GLY A 92 4.18 9.84 8.79
C GLY A 92 2.94 8.93 8.75
N ASP A 93 1.84 9.41 9.36
CA ASP A 93 0.56 8.70 9.49
C ASP A 93 -0.19 8.59 8.15
N TYR A 94 -1.08 7.59 8.05
CA TYR A 94 -1.94 7.43 6.87
C TYR A 94 -2.91 8.62 6.72
N PRO A 95 -3.20 9.04 5.48
CA PRO A 95 -4.13 10.14 5.24
C PRO A 95 -5.51 9.86 5.84
N PRO A 96 -6.17 10.84 6.49
CA PRO A 96 -7.48 10.65 7.14
C PRO A 96 -8.57 10.09 6.21
N ILE A 97 -8.44 10.31 4.90
CA ILE A 97 -9.38 9.82 3.90
C ILE A 97 -9.47 8.29 3.87
N VAL A 98 -8.43 7.56 4.32
CA VAL A 98 -8.46 6.09 4.42
C VAL A 98 -9.58 5.64 5.36
N GLU A 99 -9.60 6.18 6.58
CA GLU A 99 -10.62 5.82 7.58
C GLU A 99 -11.99 6.37 7.22
N GLN A 100 -12.07 7.58 6.65
CA GLN A 100 -13.34 8.15 6.17
C GLN A 100 -13.96 7.29 5.06
N THR A 101 -13.14 6.78 4.14
CA THR A 101 -13.60 5.87 3.07
C THR A 101 -14.06 4.55 3.65
N ALA A 102 -13.34 3.99 4.63
CA ALA A 102 -13.74 2.75 5.29
C ALA A 102 -15.08 2.90 6.02
N GLN A 103 -15.28 3.98 6.78
CA GLN A 103 -16.55 4.28 7.46
C GLN A 103 -17.72 4.41 6.46
N ALA A 104 -17.51 5.08 5.33
CA ALA A 104 -18.53 5.27 4.30
C ALA A 104 -18.93 3.97 3.58
N ASN A 105 -18.11 2.92 3.68
CA ASN A 105 -18.30 1.63 3.01
C ASN A 105 -18.68 0.48 3.96
N GLN A 106 -18.99 0.77 5.22
CA GLN A 106 -19.72 -0.17 6.09
C GLN A 106 -21.16 -0.40 5.60
#